data_AF-A0A975GQF5-F1
#
_entry.id   AF-A0A975GQF5-F1
#
_cell.length_a   1.000
_cell.length_b   1.000
_cell.length_c   1.000
_cell.angle_alpha   90.00
_cell.angle_beta   90.00
_cell.angle_gamma   90.00
#
_symmetry.space_group_name_H-M   'P 1'
#
loop_
_entity.id
_entity.type
_entity.pdbx_description
1 polymer ?
#
loop_
_entity_poly.entity_id
_entity_poly.type
_entity_poly.pdbx_seq_one_letter_code
_entity_poly.pdbx_strand_id
1 'polypeptide(L)'
;MPGRLIVVYDACHSGSFLPLLTPPEGKERIVISSAELGQSAYFTPLGGLSGGLSFSYQFWSAVLYGSELDEAFIFGKAMMKKSQTALLDADGDGIGNEDDDFVLANNIKIGRGYKPASDMPRIGSACENMTLHGETSATIWVGSVSDANGIREVVAVISRPDHDPGPSGTPVLDMPALNLEDPDGDSRYEGIYNDFAVTGTYEISVYALDTTEPDPLCSAPRQIAVIQKGRSCLRGDLSGDDTLTLTDALMALKSVAGKSAQTPCSTSGVDVNGDEKIGLEEVIYILDRVTVRE
;
A
#
# COMPACT_ATOMS: atom_id res chain seq x y z
N MET A 1 -37.63 -1.60 -1.02
CA MET A 1 -37.34 -0.26 -0.46
C MET A 1 -37.19 0.70 -1.64
N PRO A 2 -37.92 1.83 -1.67
CA PRO A 2 -37.62 2.88 -2.62
C PRO A 2 -36.31 3.59 -2.21
N GLY A 3 -35.46 3.94 -3.18
CA GLY A 3 -34.18 4.61 -2.95
C GLY A 3 -33.03 3.95 -3.70
N ARG A 4 -31.96 4.72 -3.91
CA ARG A 4 -30.69 4.27 -4.49
C ARG A 4 -29.90 3.49 -3.44
N LEU A 5 -29.34 2.34 -3.83
CA LEU A 5 -28.45 1.55 -2.99
C LEU A 5 -27.00 1.83 -3.40
N ILE A 6 -26.13 2.11 -2.43
CA ILE A 6 -24.68 2.20 -2.65
C ILE A 6 -24.04 1.05 -1.89
N VAL A 7 -23.27 0.23 -2.59
CA VAL A 7 -22.52 -0.91 -2.05
C VAL A 7 -21.04 -0.56 -2.09
N VAL A 8 -20.38 -0.55 -0.94
CA VAL A 8 -18.93 -0.41 -0.85
C VAL A 8 -18.37 -1.75 -0.39
N TYR A 9 -17.51 -2.36 -1.20
CA TYR A 9 -16.94 -3.67 -0.94
C TYR A 9 -15.41 -3.60 -0.92
N ASP A 10 -14.85 -3.60 0.29
CA ASP A 10 -13.41 -3.55 0.50
C ASP A 10 -12.88 -4.96 0.83
N ALA A 11 -12.34 -5.65 -0.19
CA ALA A 11 -11.81 -7.00 -0.09
C ALA A 11 -10.93 -7.35 -1.29
N CYS A 12 -10.09 -8.39 -1.14
CA CYS A 12 -9.36 -8.99 -2.26
C CYS A 12 -10.34 -9.42 -3.36
N HIS A 13 -10.00 -9.18 -4.62
CA HIS A 13 -10.85 -9.48 -5.78
C HIS A 13 -12.25 -8.85 -5.74
N SER A 14 -12.47 -7.80 -4.94
CA SER A 14 -13.79 -7.19 -4.80
C SER A 14 -14.40 -6.77 -6.14
N GLY A 15 -13.56 -6.38 -7.10
CA GLY A 15 -13.95 -6.05 -8.47
C GLY A 15 -14.64 -7.16 -9.25
N SER A 16 -14.41 -8.43 -8.87
CA SER A 16 -15.08 -9.58 -9.48
C SER A 16 -16.60 -9.62 -9.25
N PHE A 17 -17.09 -8.82 -8.29
CA PHE A 17 -18.50 -8.76 -7.94
C PHE A 17 -19.29 -7.71 -8.71
N LEU A 18 -18.67 -6.78 -9.44
CA LEU A 18 -19.38 -5.77 -10.24
C LEU A 18 -20.45 -6.40 -11.16
N PRO A 19 -20.12 -7.36 -12.05
CA PRO A 19 -21.12 -7.98 -12.92
C PRO A 19 -22.13 -8.87 -12.16
N LEU A 20 -21.84 -9.27 -10.92
CA LEU A 20 -22.75 -10.03 -10.07
C LEU A 20 -23.69 -9.11 -9.27
N LEU A 21 -23.37 -7.83 -9.18
CA LEU A 21 -24.09 -6.80 -8.47
C LEU A 21 -24.77 -5.81 -9.42
N THR A 22 -24.97 -6.16 -10.70
CA THR A 22 -25.90 -5.45 -11.58
C THR A 22 -27.31 -5.38 -10.95
N PRO A 23 -27.98 -4.20 -10.93
CA PRO A 23 -29.30 -4.07 -10.36
C PRO A 23 -30.38 -4.76 -11.23
N PRO A 24 -31.45 -5.30 -10.62
CA PRO A 24 -32.62 -5.74 -11.37
C PRO A 24 -33.27 -4.58 -12.16
N GLU A 25 -34.02 -4.90 -13.21
CA GLU A 25 -34.71 -3.91 -14.04
C GLU A 25 -35.52 -2.90 -13.20
N GLY A 26 -35.36 -1.61 -13.50
CA GLY A 26 -36.03 -0.52 -12.79
C GLY A 26 -35.49 -0.25 -11.37
N LYS A 27 -34.27 -0.71 -11.06
CA LYS A 27 -33.54 -0.41 -9.82
C LYS A 27 -32.20 0.25 -10.15
N GLU A 28 -31.70 1.05 -9.21
CA GLU A 28 -30.39 1.68 -9.25
C GLU A 28 -29.53 1.09 -8.14
N ARG A 29 -28.29 0.71 -8.47
CA ARG A 29 -27.27 0.32 -7.50
C ARG A 29 -25.93 0.87 -7.98
N ILE A 30 -25.25 1.59 -7.09
CA ILE A 30 -23.84 1.96 -7.27
C ILE A 30 -22.99 0.95 -6.53
N VAL A 31 -21.96 0.43 -7.17
CA VAL A 31 -21.01 -0.53 -6.61
C VAL A 31 -19.62 0.08 -6.61
N ILE A 32 -18.96 0.06 -5.45
CA ILE A 32 -17.59 0.50 -5.28
C ILE A 32 -16.78 -0.70 -4.76
N SER A 33 -15.70 -1.03 -5.44
CA SER A 33 -14.76 -2.08 -5.01
C SER A 33 -13.37 -1.50 -4.75
N SER A 34 -12.64 -2.05 -3.79
CA SER A 34 -11.29 -1.56 -3.45
C SER A 34 -10.18 -2.12 -4.33
N ALA A 35 -10.41 -3.29 -4.94
CA ALA A 35 -9.43 -4.04 -5.73
C ALA A 35 -10.06 -4.56 -7.03
N GLU A 36 -9.25 -4.72 -8.07
CA GLU A 36 -9.65 -5.35 -9.32
C GLU A 36 -9.63 -6.89 -9.20
N LEU A 37 -10.21 -7.59 -10.18
CA LEU A 37 -10.07 -9.04 -10.30
C LEU A 37 -8.58 -9.43 -10.36
N GLY A 38 -8.15 -10.27 -9.41
CA GLY A 38 -6.78 -10.79 -9.36
C GLY A 38 -5.87 -10.04 -8.38
N GLN A 39 -6.36 -8.95 -7.77
CA GLN A 39 -5.59 -8.15 -6.82
C GLN A 39 -5.97 -8.42 -5.37
N SER A 40 -4.96 -8.43 -4.50
CA SER A 40 -5.14 -8.41 -3.04
C SER A 40 -5.54 -7.02 -2.55
N ALA A 41 -6.27 -6.97 -1.44
CA ALA A 41 -6.60 -5.73 -0.76
C ALA A 41 -5.61 -5.41 0.36
N TYR A 42 -5.32 -4.11 0.54
CA TYR A 42 -4.34 -3.61 1.50
C TYR A 42 -5.05 -2.99 2.71
N PHE A 43 -4.66 -3.43 3.90
CA PHE A 43 -5.13 -2.95 5.21
C PHE A 43 -3.96 -2.74 6.16
N THR A 44 -2.97 -1.98 5.72
CA THR A 44 -1.72 -1.81 6.45
C THR A 44 -1.85 -0.72 7.52
N PRO A 45 -1.11 -0.81 8.63
CA PRO A 45 -1.05 0.27 9.60
C PRO A 45 -0.54 1.57 8.98
N LEU A 46 -1.03 2.70 9.49
CA LEU A 46 -0.47 4.01 9.17
C LEU A 46 -0.52 4.91 10.41
N GLY A 47 0.65 5.36 10.85
CA GLY A 47 0.79 6.24 12.02
C GLY A 47 0.08 5.73 13.28
N GLY A 48 0.34 4.48 13.65
CA GLY A 48 -0.25 3.82 14.82
C GLY A 48 -1.69 3.32 14.65
N LEU A 49 -2.36 3.64 13.52
CA LEU A 49 -3.72 3.18 13.24
C LEU A 49 -3.70 1.84 12.48
N SER A 50 -4.23 0.78 13.10
CA SER A 50 -4.44 -0.50 12.41
C SER A 50 -5.41 -0.33 11.24
N GLY A 51 -4.97 -0.69 10.02
CA GLY A 51 -5.77 -0.52 8.80
C GLY A 51 -5.94 0.94 8.34
N GLY A 52 -5.17 1.87 8.91
CA GLY A 52 -5.20 3.30 8.55
C GLY A 52 -4.85 3.55 7.09
N LEU A 53 -4.08 2.67 6.44
CA LEU A 53 -3.88 2.67 5.00
C LEU A 53 -4.68 1.53 4.35
N SER A 54 -5.96 1.79 4.13
CA SER A 54 -6.89 0.95 3.35
C SER A 54 -7.81 1.82 2.50
N PHE A 55 -8.39 1.25 1.44
CA PHE A 55 -9.32 1.99 0.57
C PHE A 55 -10.49 2.54 1.37
N SER A 56 -11.18 1.68 2.13
CA SER A 56 -12.38 2.06 2.87
C SER A 56 -12.09 3.09 3.96
N TYR A 57 -11.00 2.96 4.72
CA TYR A 57 -10.65 3.96 5.74
C TYR A 57 -10.52 5.35 5.11
N GLN A 58 -9.81 5.44 3.98
CA GLN A 58 -9.56 6.71 3.30
C GLN A 58 -10.81 7.26 2.59
N PHE A 59 -11.60 6.39 1.97
CA PHE A 59 -12.91 6.73 1.41
C PHE A 59 -13.85 7.31 2.49
N TRP A 60 -14.00 6.62 3.62
CA TRP A 60 -14.89 7.05 4.70
C TRP A 60 -14.39 8.30 5.40
N SER A 61 -13.06 8.48 5.50
CA SER A 61 -12.47 9.74 5.96
C SER A 61 -12.89 10.88 5.05
N ALA A 62 -12.72 10.76 3.73
CA ALA A 62 -13.18 11.80 2.80
C ALA A 62 -14.69 12.10 2.93
N VAL A 63 -15.54 11.07 3.05
CA VAL A 63 -16.98 11.23 3.29
C VAL A 63 -17.26 11.98 4.61
N LEU A 64 -16.57 11.62 5.69
CA LEU A 64 -16.71 12.28 7.00
C LEU A 64 -16.35 13.77 6.92
N TYR A 65 -15.40 14.12 6.04
CA TYR A 65 -14.96 15.48 5.79
C TYR A 65 -15.72 16.20 4.66
N GLY A 66 -16.86 15.63 4.26
CA GLY A 66 -17.85 16.30 3.42
C GLY A 66 -17.62 16.19 1.92
N SER A 67 -16.70 15.31 1.49
CA SER A 67 -16.55 14.98 0.08
C SER A 67 -17.81 14.31 -0.48
N GLU A 68 -18.03 14.56 -1.76
CA GLU A 68 -19.02 13.84 -2.56
C GLU A 68 -18.52 12.44 -2.90
N LEU A 69 -19.40 11.57 -3.41
CA LEU A 69 -19.09 10.16 -3.65
C LEU A 69 -17.89 9.97 -4.58
N ASP A 70 -17.85 10.73 -5.67
CA ASP A 70 -16.77 10.73 -6.66
C ASP A 70 -15.46 11.20 -6.04
N GLU A 71 -15.47 12.33 -5.30
CA GLU A 71 -14.29 12.86 -4.62
C GLU A 71 -13.73 11.88 -3.59
N ALA A 72 -14.61 11.29 -2.77
CA ALA A 72 -14.22 10.30 -1.77
C ALA A 72 -13.66 9.03 -2.42
N PHE A 73 -14.26 8.57 -3.52
CA PHE A 73 -13.75 7.44 -4.30
C PHE A 73 -12.37 7.75 -4.89
N ILE A 74 -12.20 8.92 -5.50
CA ILE A 74 -10.92 9.36 -6.07
C ILE A 74 -9.85 9.45 -4.99
N PHE A 75 -10.20 9.95 -3.80
CA PHE A 75 -9.26 10.03 -2.68
C PHE A 75 -8.84 8.64 -2.19
N GLY A 76 -9.79 7.74 -1.90
CA GLY A 76 -9.48 6.35 -1.53
C GLY A 76 -8.65 5.62 -2.59
N LYS A 77 -8.98 5.80 -3.88
CA LYS A 77 -8.23 5.25 -5.01
C LYS A 77 -6.80 5.81 -5.09
N ALA A 78 -6.62 7.10 -4.85
CA ALA A 78 -5.31 7.75 -4.85
C ALA A 78 -4.42 7.26 -3.70
N MET A 79 -5.00 6.97 -2.54
CA MET A 79 -4.27 6.45 -1.38
C MET A 79 -3.71 5.04 -1.61
N MET A 80 -4.42 4.23 -2.39
CA MET A 80 -4.05 2.85 -2.74
C MET A 80 -3.21 2.73 -4.03
N LYS A 81 -2.85 3.88 -4.63
CA LYS A 81 -2.23 3.94 -5.94
C LYS A 81 -0.97 3.06 -5.99
N LYS A 82 -0.86 2.27 -7.07
CA LYS A 82 0.17 1.25 -7.35
C LYS A 82 0.04 -0.07 -6.58
N SER A 83 -0.70 -0.12 -5.46
CA SER A 83 -0.92 -1.35 -4.69
C SER A 83 -2.16 -2.13 -5.16
N GLN A 84 -3.27 -1.42 -5.41
CA GLN A 84 -4.52 -1.98 -5.91
C GLN A 84 -5.32 -0.96 -6.73
N THR A 85 -6.25 -1.45 -7.54
CA THR A 85 -7.11 -0.65 -8.41
C THR A 85 -8.55 -0.68 -7.88
N ALA A 86 -9.03 0.45 -7.36
CA ALA A 86 -10.43 0.59 -6.99
C ALA A 86 -11.32 0.80 -8.24
N LEU A 87 -12.54 0.24 -8.20
CA LEU A 87 -13.53 0.34 -9.27
C LEU A 87 -14.81 1.01 -8.74
N LEU A 88 -15.41 1.86 -9.57
CA LEU A 88 -16.70 2.50 -9.34
C LEU A 88 -17.60 2.16 -10.54
N ASP A 89 -18.71 1.49 -10.29
CA ASP A 89 -19.77 1.20 -11.24
C ASP A 89 -21.03 1.92 -10.72
N ALA A 90 -21.39 3.02 -11.38
CA ALA A 90 -22.49 3.89 -10.94
C ALA A 90 -23.74 3.81 -11.84
N ASP A 91 -23.59 3.33 -13.07
CA ASP A 91 -24.73 3.06 -13.97
C ASP A 91 -25.30 1.64 -13.82
N GLY A 92 -24.56 0.75 -13.16
CA GLY A 92 -24.95 -0.62 -12.85
C GLY A 92 -24.70 -1.60 -14.00
N ASP A 93 -23.88 -1.28 -14.99
CA ASP A 93 -23.65 -2.14 -16.16
C ASP A 93 -22.64 -3.29 -15.89
N GLY A 94 -21.98 -3.28 -14.72
CA GLY A 94 -21.02 -4.28 -14.29
C GLY A 94 -19.59 -4.03 -14.77
N ILE A 95 -19.33 -2.89 -15.42
CA ILE A 95 -18.03 -2.36 -15.79
C ILE A 95 -17.77 -1.16 -14.88
N GLY A 96 -16.51 -0.95 -14.49
CA GLY A 96 -16.17 0.09 -13.54
C GLY A 96 -15.16 1.08 -14.08
N ASN A 97 -15.27 2.33 -13.62
CA ASN A 97 -14.44 3.48 -13.96
C ASN A 97 -14.65 4.00 -15.40
N GLU A 98 -15.84 3.88 -15.97
CA GLU A 98 -16.20 4.58 -17.20
C GLU A 98 -16.48 6.07 -16.92
N ASP A 99 -16.37 6.91 -17.95
CA ASP A 99 -16.63 8.35 -17.80
C ASP A 99 -18.06 8.62 -17.28
N ASP A 100 -19.03 7.80 -17.71
CA ASP A 100 -20.42 7.87 -17.27
C ASP A 100 -20.58 7.53 -15.77
N ASP A 101 -19.75 6.62 -15.23
CA ASP A 101 -19.76 6.29 -13.80
C ASP A 101 -19.43 7.51 -12.95
N PHE A 102 -18.37 8.22 -13.32
CA PHE A 102 -17.94 9.43 -12.61
C PHE A 102 -18.98 10.54 -12.74
N VAL A 103 -19.60 10.70 -13.92
CA VAL A 103 -20.68 11.66 -14.12
C VAL A 103 -21.87 11.38 -13.20
N LEU A 104 -22.27 10.12 -13.06
CA LEU A 104 -23.38 9.69 -12.21
C LEU A 104 -23.08 9.77 -10.71
N ALA A 105 -21.81 9.57 -10.32
CA ALA A 105 -21.37 9.67 -8.94
C ALA A 105 -21.26 11.11 -8.41
N ASN A 106 -21.10 12.10 -9.28
CA ASN A 106 -21.04 13.52 -8.92
C ASN A 106 -22.30 13.97 -8.16
N ASN A 107 -22.15 14.93 -7.23
CA ASN A 107 -23.26 15.48 -6.43
C ASN A 107 -23.99 14.47 -5.53
N ILE A 108 -23.50 13.22 -5.43
CA ILE A 108 -24.02 12.26 -4.46
C ILE A 108 -23.32 12.49 -3.12
N LYS A 109 -24.10 12.82 -2.09
CA LYS A 109 -23.60 12.99 -0.72
C LYS A 109 -24.00 11.78 0.12
N ILE A 110 -23.00 11.14 0.72
CA ILE A 110 -23.23 10.13 1.75
C ILE A 110 -23.27 10.85 3.12
N GLY A 111 -24.28 10.55 3.93
CA GLY A 111 -24.45 11.16 5.25
C GLY A 111 -25.08 12.56 5.20
N ARG A 112 -24.66 13.45 6.10
CA ARG A 112 -25.27 14.79 6.28
C ARG A 112 -24.68 15.88 5.38
N GLY A 113 -23.61 15.59 4.63
CA GLY A 113 -22.93 16.56 3.76
C GLY A 113 -22.30 17.74 4.52
N TYR A 114 -21.93 17.52 5.78
CA TYR A 114 -21.21 18.53 6.58
C TYR A 114 -19.76 18.58 6.12
N LYS A 115 -19.27 19.78 5.81
CA LYS A 115 -17.86 20.01 5.54
C LYS A 115 -17.21 20.61 6.79
N PRO A 116 -16.30 19.88 7.47
CA PRO A 116 -15.55 20.42 8.59
C PRO A 116 -14.74 21.65 8.18
N ALA A 117 -14.37 22.48 9.16
CA ALA A 117 -13.55 23.67 8.94
C ALA A 117 -12.06 23.35 8.80
N SER A 118 -11.65 22.10 9.07
CA SER A 118 -10.28 21.61 8.97
C SER A 118 -10.02 21.08 7.56
N ASP A 119 -8.85 21.42 7.01
CA ASP A 119 -8.35 20.84 5.77
C ASP A 119 -7.46 19.63 6.07
N MET A 120 -7.15 18.83 5.04
CA MET A 120 -6.19 17.72 5.15
C MET A 120 -4.75 18.26 5.16
N PRO A 121 -3.81 17.57 5.86
CA PRO A 121 -2.40 17.87 5.77
C PRO A 121 -1.88 17.87 4.33
N ARG A 122 -0.87 18.71 4.08
CA ARG A 122 -0.25 18.85 2.77
C ARG A 122 1.26 18.64 2.85
N ILE A 123 1.78 17.85 1.90
CA ILE A 123 3.22 17.70 1.66
C ILE A 123 3.58 18.52 0.42
N GLY A 124 4.36 19.59 0.59
CA GLY A 124 4.69 20.52 -0.49
C GLY A 124 5.84 20.08 -1.40
N SER A 125 6.83 19.39 -0.86
CA SER A 125 8.04 18.95 -1.58
C SER A 125 8.57 17.61 -1.06
N ALA A 126 9.41 16.96 -1.86
CA ALA A 126 10.06 15.69 -1.52
C ALA A 126 11.45 15.63 -2.14
N CYS A 127 12.28 14.71 -1.65
CA CYS A 127 13.52 14.37 -2.33
C CYS A 127 13.26 13.91 -3.77
N GLU A 128 14.26 14.14 -4.63
CA GLU A 128 14.22 13.66 -6.00
C GLU A 128 14.35 12.12 -6.05
N ASN A 129 13.94 11.54 -7.17
CA ASN A 129 14.15 10.11 -7.39
C ASN A 129 15.64 9.78 -7.38
N MET A 130 16.00 8.70 -6.71
CA MET A 130 17.40 8.32 -6.49
C MET A 130 17.75 7.05 -7.26
N THR A 131 19.02 6.92 -7.64
CA THR A 131 19.58 5.66 -8.14
C THR A 131 20.74 5.27 -7.25
N LEU A 132 20.65 4.08 -6.67
CA LEU A 132 21.68 3.45 -5.86
C LEU A 132 22.44 2.43 -6.72
N HIS A 133 23.75 2.36 -6.51
CA HIS A 133 24.69 1.47 -7.20
C HIS A 133 25.31 0.47 -6.21
N GLY A 134 24.49 -0.03 -5.29
CA GLY A 134 24.89 -1.01 -4.27
C GLY A 134 24.77 -0.48 -2.84
N GLU A 135 24.59 0.82 -2.64
CA GLU A 135 24.30 1.40 -1.33
C GLU A 135 23.00 0.83 -0.79
N THR A 136 22.97 0.45 0.49
CA THR A 136 21.80 -0.16 1.12
C THR A 136 20.95 0.86 1.87
N SER A 137 21.45 2.09 1.99
CA SER A 137 20.80 3.17 2.71
C SER A 137 20.64 4.40 1.86
N ALA A 138 19.53 5.11 2.07
CA ALA A 138 19.30 6.43 1.51
C ALA A 138 18.41 7.26 2.45
N THR A 139 18.65 8.56 2.46
CA THR A 139 17.82 9.51 3.20
C THR A 139 16.55 9.81 2.40
N ILE A 140 15.41 9.57 3.03
CA ILE A 140 14.09 9.96 2.52
C ILE A 140 13.69 11.22 3.25
N TRP A 141 13.26 12.25 2.51
CA TRP A 141 12.77 13.48 3.12
C TRP A 141 11.60 14.08 2.34
N VAL A 142 10.74 14.76 3.08
CA VAL A 142 9.66 15.60 2.57
C VAL A 142 9.72 16.96 3.25
N GLY A 143 9.33 18.01 2.54
CA GLY A 143 9.45 19.38 3.02
C GLY A 143 8.21 20.21 2.75
N SER A 144 8.10 21.33 3.44
CA SER A 144 6.88 22.16 3.42
C SER A 144 5.66 21.33 3.80
N VAL A 145 5.82 20.48 4.83
CA VAL A 145 4.71 19.72 5.42
C VAL A 145 3.92 20.70 6.30
N SER A 146 2.62 20.82 6.04
CA SER A 146 1.80 21.84 6.69
C SER A 146 0.39 21.34 6.92
N ASP A 147 -0.16 21.70 8.06
CA ASP A 147 -1.56 21.49 8.44
C ASP A 147 -1.98 22.59 9.43
N ALA A 148 -3.26 22.98 9.44
CA ALA A 148 -3.76 24.05 10.31
C ALA A 148 -3.87 23.61 11.79
N ASN A 149 -4.06 22.32 12.03
CA ASN A 149 -4.26 21.72 13.34
C ASN A 149 -2.94 21.19 13.91
N GLY A 150 -1.98 20.90 13.03
CA GLY A 150 -0.62 20.47 13.37
C GLY A 150 -0.34 19.07 12.82
N ILE A 151 0.94 18.75 12.67
CA ILE A 151 1.37 17.44 12.17
C ILE A 151 1.66 16.54 13.37
N ARG A 152 0.98 15.39 13.42
CA ARG A 152 1.20 14.36 14.44
C ARG A 152 2.37 13.47 14.07
N GLU A 153 2.41 13.04 12.82
CA GLU A 153 3.39 12.08 12.34
C GLU A 153 3.55 12.15 10.82
N VAL A 154 4.75 11.87 10.33
CA VAL A 154 5.03 11.68 8.92
C VAL A 154 5.65 10.30 8.73
N VAL A 155 5.01 9.48 7.90
CA VAL A 155 5.37 8.07 7.70
C VAL A 155 5.60 7.81 6.22
N ALA A 156 6.72 7.21 5.89
CA ALA A 156 7.02 6.69 4.56
C ALA A 156 6.74 5.18 4.53
N VAL A 157 5.79 4.74 3.69
CA VAL A 157 5.53 3.33 3.42
C VAL A 157 6.33 2.90 2.19
N ILE A 158 7.09 1.81 2.32
CA ILE A 158 8.05 1.33 1.32
C ILE A 158 7.53 0.06 0.64
N SER A 159 7.21 0.18 -0.64
CA SER A 159 6.96 -0.98 -1.51
C SER A 159 8.26 -1.45 -2.12
N ARG A 160 8.72 -2.64 -1.68
CA ARG A 160 9.95 -3.25 -2.19
C ARG A 160 9.72 -3.87 -3.58
N PRO A 161 10.75 -3.96 -4.44
CA PRO A 161 10.62 -4.56 -5.77
C PRO A 161 10.23 -6.04 -5.76
N ASP A 162 10.57 -6.74 -4.67
CA ASP A 162 10.30 -8.14 -4.39
C ASP A 162 9.09 -8.36 -3.48
N HIS A 163 8.28 -7.30 -3.26
CA HIS A 163 7.07 -7.43 -2.46
C HIS A 163 6.12 -8.45 -3.10
N ASP A 164 5.78 -9.46 -2.32
CA ASP A 164 4.77 -10.45 -2.66
C ASP A 164 3.55 -10.23 -1.78
N PRO A 165 2.40 -9.83 -2.34
CA PRO A 165 1.16 -9.75 -1.58
C PRO A 165 0.61 -11.14 -1.19
N GLY A 166 1.29 -12.22 -1.61
CA GLY A 166 0.89 -13.60 -1.37
C GLY A 166 -0.20 -14.06 -2.35
N PRO A 167 -0.84 -15.21 -2.07
CA PRO A 167 -1.91 -15.72 -2.91
C PRO A 167 -3.06 -14.73 -3.03
N SER A 168 -3.58 -14.60 -4.25
CA SER A 168 -4.72 -13.75 -4.55
C SER A 168 -5.92 -14.20 -3.70
N GLY A 169 -6.32 -13.37 -2.73
CA GLY A 169 -7.32 -13.71 -1.72
C GLY A 169 -6.86 -13.49 -0.29
N THR A 170 -5.55 -13.34 -0.07
CA THR A 170 -4.98 -12.96 1.23
C THR A 170 -4.79 -11.44 1.27
N PRO A 171 -5.34 -10.73 2.27
CA PRO A 171 -5.12 -9.30 2.39
C PRO A 171 -3.68 -9.00 2.83
N VAL A 172 -3.14 -7.88 2.36
CA VAL A 172 -1.85 -7.38 2.82
C VAL A 172 -2.08 -6.55 4.09
N LEU A 173 -1.52 -7.00 5.20
CA LEU A 173 -1.74 -6.41 6.53
C LEU A 173 -0.53 -5.65 7.06
N ASP A 174 0.62 -5.77 6.43
CA ASP A 174 1.82 -5.07 6.85
C ASP A 174 2.71 -4.71 5.66
N MET A 175 3.40 -3.59 5.78
CA MET A 175 4.33 -3.05 4.80
C MET A 175 5.46 -2.35 5.54
N PRO A 176 6.72 -2.48 5.07
CA PRO A 176 7.83 -1.76 5.69
C PRO A 176 7.52 -0.25 5.72
N ALA A 177 7.69 0.35 6.90
CA ALA A 177 7.44 1.75 7.12
C ALA A 177 8.64 2.41 7.80
N LEU A 178 8.85 3.69 7.50
CA LEU A 178 9.88 4.53 8.09
C LEU A 178 9.21 5.80 8.61
N ASN A 179 9.39 6.07 9.90
CA ASN A 179 8.99 7.35 10.48
C ASN A 179 10.01 8.41 10.10
N LEU A 180 9.52 9.57 9.67
CA LEU A 180 10.32 10.74 9.35
C LEU A 180 10.19 11.74 10.49
N GLU A 181 11.30 12.36 10.87
CA GLU A 181 11.38 13.29 12.01
C GLU A 181 11.78 14.69 11.54
N ASP A 182 11.30 15.70 12.27
CA ASP A 182 11.64 17.12 12.07
C ASP A 182 12.14 17.68 13.42
N PRO A 183 13.41 17.43 13.79
CA PRO A 183 13.95 17.81 15.08
C PRO A 183 14.25 19.31 15.22
N ASP A 184 14.42 20.04 14.11
CA ASP A 184 14.71 21.48 14.11
C ASP A 184 13.47 22.36 13.88
N GLY A 185 12.33 21.75 13.51
CA GLY A 185 11.03 22.39 13.37
C GLY A 185 10.92 23.24 12.11
N ASP A 186 11.72 22.93 11.07
CA ASP A 186 11.72 23.68 9.81
C ASP A 186 10.64 23.20 8.82
N SER A 187 9.80 22.24 9.23
CA SER A 187 8.78 21.57 8.42
C SER A 187 9.37 20.68 7.31
N ARG A 188 10.60 20.21 7.48
CA ARG A 188 11.26 19.17 6.69
C ARG A 188 11.43 17.92 7.55
N TYR A 189 10.66 16.89 7.19
CA TYR A 189 10.71 15.60 7.87
C TYR A 189 11.66 14.68 7.10
N GLU A 190 12.61 14.07 7.79
CA GLU A 190 13.57 13.15 7.19
C GLU A 190 13.86 11.91 8.02
N GLY A 191 14.35 10.87 7.35
CA GLY A 191 14.73 9.60 7.95
C GLY A 191 15.61 8.81 7.02
N ILE A 192 16.35 7.83 7.56
CA ILE A 192 17.25 6.97 6.78
C ILE A 192 16.63 5.58 6.69
N TYR A 193 16.31 5.14 5.48
CA TYR A 193 15.93 3.75 5.22
C TYR A 193 17.20 2.95 4.91
N ASN A 194 17.39 1.79 5.55
CA ASN A 194 18.64 1.01 5.50
C ASN A 194 18.54 -0.34 4.78
N ASP A 195 17.37 -0.65 4.18
CA ASP A 195 17.08 -1.95 3.59
C ASP A 195 16.80 -1.88 2.07
N PHE A 196 17.62 -1.11 1.34
CA PHE A 196 17.67 -1.17 -0.14
C PHE A 196 18.48 -2.37 -0.62
N ALA A 197 18.08 -3.58 -0.20
CA ALA A 197 18.83 -4.81 -0.44
C ALA A 197 18.66 -5.42 -1.84
N VAL A 198 17.57 -5.11 -2.54
CA VAL A 198 17.12 -5.81 -3.75
C VAL A 198 17.22 -4.92 -4.97
N THR A 199 17.69 -5.45 -6.10
CA THR A 199 17.72 -4.70 -7.37
C THR A 199 16.29 -4.48 -7.84
N GLY A 200 16.00 -3.26 -8.27
CA GLY A 200 14.69 -2.87 -8.75
C GLY A 200 14.28 -1.48 -8.29
N THR A 201 13.01 -1.16 -8.49
CA THR A 201 12.44 0.13 -8.09
C THR A 201 11.67 -0.05 -6.80
N TYR A 202 12.12 0.62 -5.75
CA TYR A 202 11.36 0.82 -4.52
C TYR A 202 10.42 1.99 -4.74
N GLU A 203 9.12 1.76 -4.56
CA GLU A 203 8.12 2.82 -4.58
C GLU A 203 7.82 3.23 -3.14
N ILE A 204 8.11 4.48 -2.80
CA ILE A 204 7.96 5.01 -1.45
C ILE A 204 6.83 6.02 -1.45
N SER A 205 5.80 5.76 -0.66
CA SER A 205 4.66 6.65 -0.46
C SER A 205 4.78 7.32 0.91
N VAL A 206 4.94 8.64 0.92
CA VAL A 206 5.02 9.42 2.17
C VAL A 206 3.68 10.06 2.47
N TYR A 207 3.26 9.93 3.73
CA TYR A 207 1.99 10.42 4.26
C TYR A 207 2.25 11.31 5.48
N ALA A 208 1.45 12.35 5.64
CA ALA A 208 1.41 13.16 6.85
C ALA A 208 0.04 13.01 7.51
N LEU A 209 0.04 12.76 8.82
CA LEU A 209 -1.17 12.69 9.64
C LEU A 209 -1.28 13.95 10.51
N ASP A 210 -2.48 14.51 10.61
CA ASP A 210 -2.75 15.61 11.53
C ASP A 210 -2.92 15.14 12.98
N THR A 211 -3.07 16.10 13.88
CA THR A 211 -3.36 15.85 15.31
C THR A 211 -4.85 15.72 15.62
N THR A 212 -5.72 15.57 14.62
CA THR A 212 -7.17 15.46 14.85
C THR A 212 -7.48 14.10 15.46
N GLU A 213 -8.30 14.11 16.52
CA GLU A 213 -8.69 12.90 17.25
C GLU A 213 -10.23 12.81 17.29
N PRO A 214 -10.81 11.60 17.26
CA PRO A 214 -10.16 10.29 17.29
C PRO A 214 -9.65 9.78 15.92
N ASP A 215 -10.07 10.43 14.82
CA ASP A 215 -9.78 10.01 13.45
C ASP A 215 -8.93 11.08 12.75
N PRO A 216 -7.59 10.93 12.75
CA PRO A 216 -6.68 11.89 12.14
C PRO A 216 -6.84 11.89 10.61
N LEU A 217 -6.67 13.06 10.02
CA LEU A 217 -6.64 13.22 8.58
C LEU A 217 -5.28 12.84 8.03
N CYS A 218 -5.30 12.19 6.86
CA CYS A 218 -4.12 11.84 6.11
C CYS A 218 -3.98 12.75 4.89
N SER A 219 -2.76 13.20 4.59
CA SER A 219 -2.46 13.86 3.33
C SER A 219 -2.65 12.91 2.15
N ALA A 220 -2.82 13.47 0.95
CA ALA A 220 -2.53 12.74 -0.28
C ALA A 220 -1.08 12.22 -0.27
N PRO A 221 -0.78 11.04 -0.85
CA PRO A 221 0.55 10.46 -0.80
C PRO A 221 1.52 11.26 -1.66
N ARG A 222 2.72 11.47 -1.12
CA ARG A 222 3.85 11.98 -1.91
C ARG A 222 4.74 10.81 -2.33
N GLN A 223 4.83 10.59 -3.64
CA GLN A 223 5.56 9.46 -4.23
C GLN A 223 7.04 9.80 -4.47
N ILE A 224 7.92 8.88 -4.09
CA ILE A 224 9.37 8.92 -4.31
C ILE A 224 9.78 7.56 -4.87
N ALA A 225 10.66 7.54 -5.87
CA ALA A 225 11.22 6.30 -6.40
C ALA A 225 12.72 6.18 -6.10
N VAL A 226 13.13 5.01 -5.61
CA VAL A 226 14.55 4.67 -5.41
C VAL A 226 14.87 3.44 -6.24
N ILE A 227 15.81 3.59 -7.18
CA ILE A 227 16.21 2.51 -8.10
C ILE A 227 17.52 1.92 -7.60
N GLN A 228 17.51 0.67 -7.14
CA GLN A 228 18.72 -0.07 -6.79
C GLN A 228 19.21 -0.85 -8.01
N LYS A 229 20.49 -0.67 -8.39
CA LYS A 229 21.14 -1.36 -9.54
C LYS A 229 22.34 -2.21 -9.17
N GLY A 230 22.90 -2.06 -7.96
CA GLY A 230 24.19 -2.67 -7.61
C GLY A 230 24.11 -3.84 -6.63
N ARG A 231 22.91 -4.30 -6.27
CA ARG A 231 22.74 -5.36 -5.25
C ARG A 231 21.57 -6.27 -5.57
N SER A 232 21.79 -7.57 -5.63
CA SER A 232 20.85 -8.53 -6.18
C SER A 232 20.39 -9.56 -5.14
N CYS A 233 20.17 -9.12 -3.90
CA CYS A 233 19.69 -9.99 -2.83
C CYS A 233 18.19 -10.25 -2.95
N LEU A 234 17.80 -11.11 -3.90
CA LEU A 234 16.41 -11.55 -4.07
C LEU A 234 15.89 -12.24 -2.81
N ARG A 235 14.62 -12.00 -2.47
CA ARG A 235 13.97 -12.64 -1.32
C ARG A 235 14.02 -14.16 -1.46
N GLY A 236 14.60 -14.82 -0.46
CA GLY A 236 14.73 -16.29 -0.43
C GLY A 236 15.87 -16.85 -1.29
N ASP A 237 16.73 -16.02 -1.89
CA ASP A 237 17.98 -16.47 -2.51
C ASP A 237 19.06 -16.64 -1.43
N LEU A 238 19.35 -17.90 -1.09
CA LEU A 238 20.38 -18.25 -0.10
C LEU A 238 21.75 -18.49 -0.75
N SER A 239 21.77 -18.80 -2.04
CA SER A 239 22.98 -19.10 -2.79
C SER A 239 23.71 -17.84 -3.27
N GLY A 240 22.99 -16.72 -3.40
CA GLY A 240 23.47 -15.43 -3.90
C GLY A 240 23.80 -15.45 -5.39
N ASP A 241 23.11 -16.30 -6.15
CA ASP A 241 23.27 -16.41 -7.60
C ASP A 241 22.19 -15.64 -8.39
N ASP A 242 21.38 -14.86 -7.68
CA ASP A 242 20.28 -14.04 -8.19
C ASP A 242 19.13 -14.89 -8.77
N THR A 243 19.04 -16.16 -8.38
CA THR A 243 17.97 -17.05 -8.81
C THR A 243 17.31 -17.75 -7.62
N LEU A 244 15.98 -17.85 -7.65
CA LEU A 244 15.22 -18.59 -6.64
C LEU A 244 15.03 -20.03 -7.12
N THR A 245 15.77 -20.98 -6.55
CA THR A 245 15.82 -22.38 -7.00
C THR A 245 15.77 -23.38 -5.84
N LEU A 246 15.73 -24.67 -6.17
CA LEU A 246 15.85 -25.74 -5.16
C LEU A 246 17.23 -25.73 -4.45
N THR A 247 18.25 -25.08 -5.03
CA THR A 247 19.53 -24.87 -4.37
C THR A 247 19.35 -24.07 -3.09
N ASP A 248 18.53 -23.03 -3.14
CA ASP A 248 18.22 -22.15 -2.02
C ASP A 248 17.41 -22.89 -0.95
N ALA A 249 16.40 -23.66 -1.37
CA ALA A 249 15.63 -24.50 -0.45
C ALA A 249 16.52 -25.51 0.29
N LEU A 250 17.50 -26.10 -0.40
CA LEU A 250 18.46 -27.01 0.21
C LEU A 250 19.39 -26.29 1.21
N MET A 251 19.78 -25.04 0.92
CA MET A 251 20.58 -24.22 1.83
C MET A 251 19.78 -23.82 3.08
N ALA A 252 18.49 -23.50 2.93
CA ALA A 252 17.60 -23.20 4.05
C ALA A 252 17.43 -24.46 4.95
N LEU A 253 17.18 -25.63 4.35
CA LEU A 253 17.10 -26.90 5.08
C LEU A 253 18.39 -27.27 5.81
N LYS A 254 19.57 -26.98 5.22
CA LYS A 254 20.86 -27.18 5.90
C LYS A 254 20.98 -26.27 7.13
N SER A 255 20.49 -25.03 7.04
CA SER A 255 20.47 -24.07 8.15
C SER A 255 19.56 -24.54 9.28
N VAL A 256 18.34 -25.01 8.96
CA VAL A 256 17.42 -25.63 9.92
C VAL A 256 18.04 -26.88 10.60
N ALA A 257 18.85 -27.64 9.87
CA ALA A 257 19.57 -28.80 10.40
C ALA A 257 20.81 -28.44 11.25
N GLY A 258 21.01 -27.16 11.59
CA GLY A 258 22.10 -26.69 12.45
C GLY A 258 23.46 -26.59 11.75
N LYS A 259 23.49 -26.61 10.41
CA LYS A 259 24.72 -26.34 9.65
C LYS A 259 24.76 -24.86 9.27
N SER A 260 25.86 -24.18 9.56
CA SER A 260 26.04 -22.78 9.16
C SER A 260 25.97 -22.64 7.64
N ALA A 261 24.98 -21.93 7.12
CA ALA A 261 25.04 -21.38 5.78
C ALA A 261 25.75 -20.02 5.86
N GLN A 262 26.78 -19.81 5.03
CA GLN A 262 27.24 -18.46 4.74
C GLN A 262 26.20 -17.85 3.81
N THR A 263 25.43 -16.88 4.30
CA THR A 263 24.52 -16.12 3.45
C THR A 263 25.29 -14.98 2.78
N PRO A 264 25.22 -14.86 1.45
CA PRO A 264 25.86 -13.78 0.71
C PRO A 264 25.15 -12.42 0.93
N CYS A 265 23.92 -12.45 1.43
CA CYS A 265 23.08 -11.29 1.69
C CYS A 265 22.81 -11.07 3.18
N SER A 266 22.56 -9.81 3.53
CA SER A 266 22.08 -9.43 4.88
C SER A 266 20.76 -10.15 5.18
N THR A 267 20.48 -10.40 6.45
CA THR A 267 19.31 -11.16 6.93
C THR A 267 18.00 -10.75 6.26
N SER A 268 17.77 -9.47 5.98
CA SER A 268 16.54 -8.95 5.33
C SER A 268 16.23 -9.43 3.89
N GLY A 269 17.20 -10.03 3.21
CA GLY A 269 16.99 -10.67 1.89
C GLY A 269 16.71 -12.16 1.98
N VAL A 270 17.12 -12.81 3.07
CA VAL A 270 16.99 -14.27 3.23
C VAL A 270 15.83 -14.62 4.15
N ASP A 271 15.64 -13.83 5.20
CA ASP A 271 14.55 -13.91 6.15
C ASP A 271 13.25 -13.49 5.47
N VAL A 272 12.37 -14.46 5.24
CA VAL A 272 11.12 -14.23 4.52
C VAL A 272 10.00 -13.79 5.47
N ASN A 273 10.15 -13.91 6.78
CA ASN A 273 9.09 -13.61 7.74
C ASN A 273 9.45 -12.49 8.75
N GLY A 274 10.67 -11.97 8.69
CA GLY A 274 11.18 -10.92 9.56
C GLY A 274 11.57 -11.40 10.97
N ASP A 275 11.78 -12.70 11.20
CA ASP A 275 12.12 -13.27 12.51
C ASP A 275 13.62 -13.35 12.83
N GLU A 276 14.43 -12.78 11.93
CA GLU A 276 15.89 -12.75 11.93
C GLU A 276 16.56 -14.13 11.86
N LYS A 277 15.84 -15.18 11.44
CA LYS A 277 16.33 -16.55 11.33
C LYS A 277 16.13 -17.11 9.92
N ILE A 278 16.77 -18.26 9.70
CA ILE A 278 16.53 -19.12 8.55
C ILE A 278 15.89 -20.38 9.10
N GLY A 279 14.56 -20.42 9.03
CA GLY A 279 13.67 -21.44 9.55
C GLY A 279 12.97 -22.25 8.47
N LEU A 280 11.85 -22.88 8.84
CA LEU A 280 11.03 -23.65 7.91
C LEU A 280 10.21 -22.72 7.00
N GLU A 281 9.98 -21.50 7.44
CA GLU A 281 9.27 -20.45 6.75
C GLU A 281 9.98 -20.07 5.45
N GLU A 282 11.31 -19.91 5.48
CA GLU A 282 12.16 -19.70 4.30
C GLU A 282 12.08 -20.90 3.34
N VAL A 283 12.12 -22.12 3.88
CA VAL A 283 12.01 -23.35 3.07
C VAL A 283 10.67 -23.39 2.35
N ILE A 284 9.57 -23.10 3.05
CA ILE A 284 8.22 -23.10 2.49
C ILE A 284 8.10 -22.02 1.41
N TYR A 285 8.55 -20.81 1.68
CA TYR A 285 8.52 -19.71 0.72
C TYR A 285 9.25 -20.07 -0.58
N ILE A 286 10.47 -20.60 -0.48
CA ILE A 286 11.26 -20.98 -1.66
C ILE A 286 10.56 -22.09 -2.44
N LEU A 287 10.08 -23.13 -1.75
CA LEU A 287 9.41 -24.26 -2.40
C LEU A 287 8.10 -23.85 -3.10
N ASP A 288 7.29 -23.00 -2.48
CA ASP A 288 6.07 -22.46 -3.09
C ASP A 288 6.38 -21.72 -4.40
N ARG A 289 7.38 -20.83 -4.38
CA ARG A 289 7.76 -20.05 -5.57
C ARG A 289 8.44 -20.87 -6.67
N VAL A 290 9.19 -21.91 -6.32
CA VAL A 290 9.84 -22.79 -7.29
C VAL A 290 8.86 -23.78 -7.93
N THR A 291 7.76 -24.11 -7.25
CA THR A 291 6.75 -25.07 -7.74
C THR A 291 5.66 -24.45 -8.63
N VAL A 292 5.45 -23.13 -8.58
CA VAL A 292 4.41 -22.43 -9.38
C VAL A 292 4.80 -22.22 -10.87
N ARG A 293 5.85 -22.89 -11.38
CA ARG A 293 6.13 -22.93 -12.83
C ARG A 293 5.38 -24.08 -13.51
N GLU A 294 4.09 -23.87 -13.80
CA GLU A 294 3.37 -24.55 -14.91
C GLU A 294 2.49 -23.56 -15.67
#